data_AF-A0A432MEC9-F1
#
_entry.id   AF-A0A432MEC9-F1
#
_cell.length_a   1.000
_cell.length_b   1.000
_cell.length_c   1.000
_cell.angle_alpha   90.00
_cell.angle_beta   90.00
_cell.angle_gamma   90.00
#
_symmetry.space_group_name_H-M   'P 1'
#
loop_
_entity.id
_entity.type
_entity.pdbx_description
1 polymer ?
#
loop_
_entity_poly.entity_id
_entity_poly.type
_entity_poly.pdbx_seq_one_letter_code
_entity_poly.pdbx_strand_id
1 'polypeptide(L)'
;MRPPPASPRPTPAPGLSYRRIAGRLSEGFSRLPPRPLAPPRTPASSPAPRETPVSTPHIVPAAHRRASRNGFTLIELLVVIAIIGVLIALLLPAVQSAREAARRAQCTNNLKQLALAVMNYESTNGVVPPHSMNPSVTTQTLLPMSWIPPLLQYTEAQPFFNALNFNVDLMGTGFGGWANSTVTTANLNILQCPSEDTWQPLRATGMNGTYYGMTNYMGNYGGPGVIATASGTIVPTKNFMMCPSSNCYYPGAKWGPVTIASIRDGTSNTGLISERLIGIGTSNFTRASAEARRGTFRSPQGVSYPSNAQGALTFVQACQSIPGSQGTRFGGGPGQMWAATFPIWLVITSYNHFGTPNQMNCTNPGEPASMDTNSPYAGYYVAPLGSAPPNSNHPGGVNVAFADGSVHFVKDSVAPQTWWALGTRAGGEVVSADQY
;
A
#
# COMPACT_ATOMS: atom_id res chain seq x y z
N MET A 1 54.29 10.36 -44.49
CA MET A 1 53.61 9.51 -43.50
C MET A 1 52.16 9.96 -43.40
N ARG A 2 51.22 9.15 -43.90
CA ARG A 2 49.77 9.42 -43.89
C ARG A 2 49.13 8.75 -42.66
N PRO A 3 48.10 9.35 -42.04
CA PRO A 3 47.41 8.76 -40.89
C PRO A 3 46.52 7.58 -41.31
N PRO A 4 46.20 6.64 -40.39
CA PRO A 4 45.41 5.45 -40.69
C PRO A 4 43.90 5.78 -40.86
N PRO A 5 43.13 4.93 -41.58
CA PRO A 5 41.72 5.17 -41.84
C PRO A 5 40.85 4.95 -40.60
N ALA A 6 39.84 5.80 -40.43
CA ALA A 6 38.86 5.73 -39.35
C ALA A 6 37.97 4.47 -39.49
N SER A 7 37.74 3.79 -38.36
CA SER A 7 36.82 2.66 -38.23
C SER A 7 35.36 3.07 -38.48
N PRO A 8 34.52 2.22 -39.09
CA PRO A 8 33.13 2.54 -39.39
C PRO A 8 32.28 2.63 -38.10
N ARG A 9 31.43 3.67 -38.02
CA ARG A 9 30.41 3.81 -36.96
C ARG A 9 29.40 2.65 -37.04
N PRO A 10 28.94 2.11 -35.90
CA PRO A 10 27.84 1.15 -35.91
C PRO A 10 26.55 1.84 -36.36
N THR A 11 25.92 1.27 -37.39
CA THR A 11 24.58 1.63 -37.85
C THR A 11 23.56 1.41 -36.74
N PRO A 12 22.62 2.34 -36.49
CA PRO A 12 21.56 2.13 -35.52
C PRO A 12 20.62 1.02 -36.02
N ALA A 13 20.36 0.04 -35.15
CA ALA A 13 19.37 -0.99 -35.38
C ALA A 13 17.98 -0.36 -35.63
N PRO A 14 17.16 -0.91 -36.54
CA PRO A 14 15.86 -0.35 -36.87
C PRO A 14 14.95 -0.36 -35.63
N GLY A 15 14.48 0.83 -35.25
CA GLY A 15 13.58 1.03 -34.13
C GLY A 15 12.27 0.28 -34.32
N LEU A 16 11.98 -0.63 -33.40
CA LEU A 16 10.66 -1.22 -33.25
C LEU A 16 9.71 -0.14 -32.71
N SER A 17 8.93 0.45 -33.61
CA SER A 17 7.87 1.39 -33.26
C SER A 17 6.81 0.69 -32.41
N TYR A 18 6.60 1.15 -31.18
CA TYR A 18 5.64 0.64 -30.19
C TYR A 18 4.15 0.76 -30.62
N ARG A 19 3.85 1.31 -31.80
CA ARG A 19 2.49 1.50 -32.33
C ARG A 19 1.87 0.27 -33.01
N ARG A 20 2.61 -0.83 -33.22
CA ARG A 20 2.11 -2.00 -33.98
C ARG A 20 1.55 -3.17 -33.16
N ILE A 21 1.50 -3.08 -31.84
CA ILE A 21 0.93 -4.16 -31.00
C ILE A 21 -0.54 -3.88 -30.60
N ALA A 22 -1.04 -2.65 -30.79
CA ALA A 22 -2.41 -2.29 -30.45
C ALA A 22 -3.45 -2.53 -31.58
N GLY A 23 -3.05 -3.04 -32.74
CA GLY A 23 -3.89 -3.08 -33.95
C GLY A 23 -4.29 -4.47 -34.47
N ARG A 24 -4.05 -5.56 -33.72
CA ARG A 24 -4.28 -6.94 -34.21
C ARG A 24 -5.00 -7.86 -33.24
N LEU A 25 -5.95 -7.31 -32.48
CA LEU A 25 -6.89 -8.09 -31.66
C LEU A 25 -8.34 -7.61 -31.84
N SER A 26 -8.72 -7.10 -33.02
CA SER A 26 -10.11 -6.66 -33.29
C SER A 26 -10.79 -7.30 -34.49
N GLU A 27 -10.20 -8.30 -35.15
CA GLU A 27 -10.87 -8.99 -36.25
C GLU A 27 -10.71 -10.50 -36.12
N GLY A 28 -11.80 -11.17 -35.77
CA GLY A 28 -11.87 -12.62 -35.80
C GLY A 28 -12.65 -13.28 -34.69
N PHE A 29 -13.80 -12.76 -34.25
CA PHE A 29 -14.83 -13.58 -33.61
C PHE A 29 -16.22 -12.95 -33.81
N SER A 30 -16.73 -13.08 -35.04
CA SER A 30 -18.13 -12.82 -35.35
C SER A 30 -18.86 -14.15 -35.57
N ARG A 31 -19.98 -14.31 -34.86
CA ARG A 31 -21.11 -15.23 -35.08
C ARG A 31 -21.07 -16.61 -34.40
N LEU A 32 -21.49 -16.61 -33.14
CA LEU A 32 -22.43 -17.64 -32.65
C LEU A 32 -23.61 -16.93 -31.97
N PRO A 33 -24.87 -17.32 -32.25
CA PRO A 33 -26.03 -16.70 -31.63
C PRO A 33 -26.12 -17.07 -30.13
N PRO A 34 -26.70 -16.21 -29.28
CA PRO A 34 -26.86 -16.51 -27.87
C PRO A 34 -27.84 -17.66 -27.66
N ARG A 35 -27.43 -18.66 -26.88
CA ARG A 35 -28.30 -19.74 -26.41
C ARG A 35 -29.18 -19.19 -25.27
N PRO A 36 -30.50 -19.40 -25.26
CA PRO A 36 -31.35 -18.93 -24.17
C PRO A 36 -30.97 -19.61 -22.86
N LEU A 37 -30.77 -18.81 -21.80
CA LEU A 37 -30.62 -19.31 -20.44
C LEU A 37 -31.96 -19.89 -19.96
N ALA A 38 -31.94 -21.16 -19.55
CA ALA A 38 -33.10 -21.78 -18.90
C ALA A 38 -33.31 -21.17 -17.50
N PRO A 39 -34.56 -20.90 -17.09
CA PRO A 39 -34.85 -20.39 -15.76
C PRO A 39 -34.56 -21.45 -14.67
N PRO A 40 -34.21 -21.02 -13.44
CA PRO A 40 -34.01 -21.94 -12.33
C PRO A 40 -35.32 -22.68 -12.02
N ARG A 41 -35.26 -24.01 -11.97
CA ARG A 41 -36.39 -24.86 -11.59
C ARG A 41 -36.70 -24.64 -10.11
N THR A 42 -37.92 -24.17 -9.84
CA THR A 42 -38.55 -24.23 -8.53
C THR A 42 -38.72 -25.70 -8.11
N PRO A 43 -38.45 -26.08 -6.85
CA PRO A 43 -38.88 -27.37 -6.33
C PRO A 43 -40.42 -27.37 -6.30
N ALA A 44 -41.02 -28.31 -7.03
CA ALA A 44 -42.45 -28.54 -6.98
C ALA A 44 -42.87 -29.02 -5.58
N SER A 45 -43.88 -28.39 -5.01
CA SER A 45 -44.59 -28.88 -3.84
C SER A 45 -45.38 -30.14 -4.21
N SER A 46 -44.91 -31.31 -3.77
CA SER A 46 -45.71 -32.53 -3.76
C SER A 46 -46.66 -32.56 -2.55
N PRO A 47 -47.87 -33.14 -2.73
CA PRO A 47 -48.93 -33.12 -1.73
C PRO A 47 -48.61 -34.01 -0.52
N ALA A 48 -49.05 -33.55 0.64
CA ALA A 48 -48.90 -34.28 1.90
C ALA A 48 -49.58 -35.66 1.85
N PRO A 49 -48.92 -36.74 2.31
CA PRO A 49 -49.57 -38.03 2.50
C PRO A 49 -50.54 -37.98 3.69
N ARG A 50 -51.68 -38.63 3.50
CA ARG A 50 -52.75 -38.82 4.47
C ARG A 50 -52.32 -39.88 5.49
N GLU A 51 -51.91 -39.48 6.69
CA GLU A 51 -51.60 -40.41 7.77
C GLU A 51 -52.87 -40.90 8.49
N THR A 52 -53.01 -42.22 8.53
CA THR A 52 -53.93 -43.00 9.36
C THR A 52 -53.43 -43.09 10.81
N PRO A 53 -54.32 -43.31 11.80
CA PRO A 53 -53.96 -43.16 13.20
C PRO A 53 -53.12 -44.34 13.71
N VAL A 54 -51.93 -44.05 14.25
CA VAL A 54 -51.15 -44.98 15.07
C VAL A 54 -51.46 -44.71 16.54
N SER A 55 -51.93 -45.76 17.22
CA SER A 55 -52.24 -45.77 18.66
C SER A 55 -50.95 -45.77 19.47
N THR A 56 -50.76 -44.75 20.33
CA THR A 56 -49.68 -44.69 21.32
C THR A 56 -50.24 -44.86 22.74
N PRO A 57 -49.59 -45.63 23.62
CA PRO A 57 -50.09 -45.97 24.94
C PRO A 57 -50.13 -44.78 25.90
N HIS A 58 -51.16 -44.75 26.74
CA HIS A 58 -51.35 -43.81 27.83
C HIS A 58 -50.16 -43.83 28.81
N ILE A 59 -49.40 -42.74 28.86
CA ILE A 59 -48.56 -42.39 30.01
C ILE A 59 -49.40 -41.49 30.91
N VAL A 60 -49.65 -41.97 32.13
CA VAL A 60 -50.35 -41.22 33.19
C VAL A 60 -49.50 -39.99 33.55
N PRO A 61 -50.01 -38.75 33.44
CA PRO A 61 -49.27 -37.59 33.91
C PRO A 61 -49.23 -37.60 35.44
N ALA A 62 -48.03 -37.69 36.01
CA ALA A 62 -47.80 -37.33 37.40
C ALA A 62 -48.25 -35.89 37.62
N ALA A 63 -49.02 -35.65 38.69
CA ALA A 63 -49.54 -34.34 39.04
C ALA A 63 -48.39 -33.32 39.18
N HIS A 64 -48.23 -32.44 38.18
CA HIS A 64 -47.43 -31.24 38.33
C HIS A 64 -48.06 -30.38 39.42
N ARG A 65 -47.42 -30.32 40.59
CA ARG A 65 -47.68 -29.25 41.55
C ARG A 65 -47.58 -27.93 40.80
N ARG A 66 -48.68 -27.16 40.75
CA ARG A 66 -48.67 -25.79 40.24
C ARG A 66 -47.69 -25.00 41.12
N ALA A 67 -46.46 -24.84 40.65
CA ALA A 67 -45.57 -23.84 41.18
C ALA A 67 -46.28 -22.50 41.00
N SER A 68 -46.54 -21.81 42.11
CA SER A 68 -46.99 -20.42 42.12
C SER A 68 -46.12 -19.63 41.15
N ARG A 69 -46.69 -19.19 40.03
CA ARG A 69 -46.04 -18.23 39.14
C ARG A 69 -46.14 -16.88 39.83
N ASN A 70 -45.11 -16.53 40.58
CA ASN A 70 -44.97 -15.18 41.13
C ASN A 70 -44.95 -14.21 39.95
N GLY A 71 -45.96 -13.34 39.85
CA GLY A 71 -46.03 -12.31 38.82
C GLY A 71 -44.95 -11.27 39.06
N PHE A 72 -44.23 -10.90 38.00
CA PHE A 72 -43.20 -9.88 38.04
C PHE A 72 -43.85 -8.50 38.07
N THR A 73 -43.44 -7.63 39.00
CA THR A 73 -43.99 -6.27 39.07
C THR A 73 -43.36 -5.38 38.00
N LEU A 74 -44.12 -4.41 37.49
CA LEU A 74 -43.64 -3.44 36.51
C LEU A 74 -42.41 -2.67 37.03
N ILE A 75 -42.34 -2.43 38.34
CA ILE A 75 -41.22 -1.75 38.99
C ILE A 75 -39.95 -2.60 38.95
N GLU A 76 -40.03 -3.90 39.25
CA GLU A 76 -38.88 -4.81 39.17
C GLU A 76 -38.32 -4.89 37.75
N LEU A 77 -39.19 -4.86 36.73
CA LEU A 77 -38.76 -4.82 35.33
C LEU A 77 -38.03 -3.52 35.01
N LEU A 78 -38.60 -2.38 35.41
CA LEU A 78 -38.03 -1.07 35.15
C LEU A 78 -36.66 -0.90 35.81
N VAL A 79 -36.47 -1.40 37.04
CA VAL A 79 -35.18 -1.33 37.73
C VAL A 79 -34.13 -2.17 37.03
N VAL A 80 -34.46 -3.39 36.59
CA VAL A 80 -33.51 -4.27 35.91
C VAL A 80 -33.06 -3.66 34.57
N ILE A 81 -33.99 -3.15 33.76
CA ILE A 81 -33.61 -2.50 32.50
C ILE A 81 -32.81 -1.22 32.75
N ALA A 82 -33.08 -0.48 33.83
CA ALA A 82 -32.32 0.72 34.19
C ALA A 82 -30.87 0.37 34.57
N ILE A 83 -30.67 -0.69 35.37
CA ILE A 83 -29.32 -1.16 35.74
C ILE A 83 -28.57 -1.67 34.50
N ILE A 84 -29.20 -2.50 33.67
CA ILE A 84 -28.58 -2.99 32.42
C ILE A 84 -28.24 -1.81 31.50
N GLY A 85 -29.13 -0.83 31.37
CA GLY A 85 -28.91 0.38 30.59
C GLY A 85 -27.69 1.17 31.04
N VAL A 86 -27.54 1.38 32.36
CA VAL A 86 -26.37 2.06 32.95
C VAL A 86 -25.09 1.24 32.73
N LEU A 87 -25.13 -0.08 32.95
CA LEU A 87 -23.96 -0.94 32.75
C LEU A 87 -23.51 -0.94 31.29
N ILE A 88 -24.42 -1.07 30.33
CA ILE A 88 -24.10 -1.01 28.90
C ILE A 88 -23.56 0.38 28.52
N ALA A 89 -24.15 1.46 29.04
CA ALA A 89 -23.70 2.82 28.77
C ALA A 89 -22.25 3.05 29.25
N LEU A 90 -21.83 2.41 30.35
CA LEU A 90 -20.46 2.49 30.85
C LEU A 90 -19.51 1.51 30.16
N LEU A 91 -19.99 0.33 29.75
CA LEU A 91 -19.18 -0.70 29.10
C LEU A 91 -18.94 -0.45 27.61
N LEU A 92 -19.90 0.13 26.89
CA LEU A 92 -19.77 0.33 25.44
C LEU A 92 -18.58 1.24 25.05
N PRO A 93 -18.37 2.41 25.68
CA PRO A 93 -17.19 3.23 25.39
C PRO A 93 -15.88 2.51 25.72
N ALA A 94 -15.86 1.74 26.81
CA ALA A 94 -14.69 0.99 27.25
C ALA A 94 -14.33 -0.17 26.30
N VAL A 95 -15.33 -0.90 25.79
CA VAL A 95 -15.09 -1.98 24.81
C VAL A 95 -14.54 -1.41 23.49
N GLN A 96 -15.01 -0.24 23.06
CA GLN A 96 -14.52 0.36 21.82
C GLN A 96 -13.09 0.89 21.95
N SER A 97 -12.76 1.53 23.08
CA SER A 97 -11.38 1.97 23.33
C SER A 97 -10.41 0.78 23.42
N ALA A 98 -10.81 -0.30 24.08
CA ALA A 98 -10.02 -1.53 24.16
C ALA A 98 -9.81 -2.17 22.78
N ARG A 99 -10.86 -2.24 21.93
CA ARG A 99 -10.74 -2.77 20.57
C ARG A 99 -9.80 -1.95 19.71
N GLU A 100 -9.88 -0.62 19.79
CA GLU A 100 -8.99 0.25 19.02
C GLU A 100 -7.54 0.17 19.51
N ALA A 101 -7.31 0.05 20.82
CA ALA A 101 -5.97 -0.20 21.36
C ALA A 101 -5.39 -1.53 20.87
N ALA A 102 -6.20 -2.59 20.79
CA ALA A 102 -5.78 -3.88 20.25
C ALA A 102 -5.41 -3.80 18.76
N ARG A 103 -6.21 -3.08 17.95
CA ARG A 103 -5.89 -2.87 16.53
C ARG A 103 -4.57 -2.13 16.34
N ARG A 104 -4.33 -1.07 17.13
CA ARG A 104 -3.05 -0.33 17.15
C ARG A 104 -1.88 -1.23 17.50
N ALA A 105 -2.01 -2.02 18.56
CA ALA A 105 -0.98 -2.96 18.99
C ALA A 105 -0.66 -4.01 17.89
N GLN A 106 -1.67 -4.42 17.12
CA GLN A 106 -1.46 -5.30 15.98
C GLN A 106 -0.74 -4.60 14.82
N CYS A 107 -1.08 -3.34 14.49
CA CYS A 107 -0.38 -2.59 13.45
C CYS A 107 1.11 -2.35 13.82
N THR A 108 1.41 -2.04 15.09
CA THR A 108 2.80 -1.89 15.57
C THR A 108 3.53 -3.23 15.60
N ASN A 109 2.86 -4.33 15.96
CA ASN A 109 3.46 -5.67 15.92
C ASN A 109 3.79 -6.09 14.47
N ASN A 110 2.91 -5.84 13.50
CA ASN A 110 3.20 -6.10 12.09
C ASN A 110 4.43 -5.32 11.61
N LEU A 111 4.53 -4.02 11.95
CA LEU A 111 5.73 -3.21 11.66
C LEU A 111 6.99 -3.80 12.29
N LYS A 112 6.90 -4.23 13.55
CA LYS A 112 8.01 -4.86 14.27
C LYS A 112 8.46 -6.14 13.58
N GLN A 113 7.53 -7.01 13.17
CA GLN A 113 7.82 -8.25 12.46
C GLN A 113 8.47 -7.98 11.10
N LEU A 114 7.97 -7.00 10.34
CA LEU A 114 8.56 -6.62 9.05
C LEU A 114 9.97 -6.02 9.21
N ALA A 115 10.19 -5.18 10.23
CA ALA A 115 11.50 -4.61 10.50
C ALA A 115 12.52 -5.68 10.92
N LEU A 116 12.12 -6.64 11.76
CA LEU A 116 12.94 -7.81 12.09
C LEU A 116 13.24 -8.67 10.86
N ALA A 117 12.26 -8.85 9.96
CA ALA A 117 12.49 -9.55 8.69
C ALA A 117 13.53 -8.82 7.82
N VAL A 118 13.52 -7.49 7.79
CA VAL A 118 14.56 -6.70 7.10
C VAL A 118 15.93 -6.91 7.74
N MET A 119 16.04 -6.96 9.07
CA MET A 119 17.31 -7.23 9.75
C MET A 119 17.85 -8.63 9.48
N ASN A 120 16.98 -9.64 9.43
CA ASN A 120 17.38 -10.99 9.03
C ASN A 120 17.81 -11.06 7.55
N TYR A 121 17.11 -10.34 6.68
CA TYR A 121 17.51 -10.20 5.28
C TYR A 121 18.89 -9.53 5.15
N GLU A 122 19.12 -8.44 5.88
CA GLU A 122 20.39 -7.72 5.86
C GLU A 122 21.53 -8.56 6.40
N SER A 123 21.34 -9.26 7.52
CA SER A 123 22.33 -10.19 8.09
C SER A 123 22.77 -11.26 7.09
N THR A 124 21.85 -11.71 6.24
CA THR A 124 22.13 -12.75 5.22
C THR A 124 22.71 -12.19 3.93
N ASN A 125 22.31 -10.98 3.51
CA ASN A 125 22.63 -10.43 2.18
C ASN A 125 23.63 -9.26 2.22
N GLY A 126 23.98 -8.75 3.40
CA GLY A 126 24.84 -7.58 3.62
C GLY A 126 24.23 -6.24 3.20
N VAL A 127 22.95 -6.24 2.80
CA VAL A 127 22.20 -5.06 2.34
C VAL A 127 20.75 -5.18 2.79
N VAL A 128 20.10 -4.05 3.06
CA VAL A 128 18.63 -4.02 3.23
C VAL A 128 17.95 -4.31 1.89
N PRO A 129 16.70 -4.81 1.86
CA PRO A 129 16.05 -5.15 0.60
C PRO A 129 15.89 -3.90 -0.27
N PRO A 130 16.29 -3.94 -1.54
CA PRO A 130 16.08 -2.83 -2.45
C PRO A 130 14.59 -2.66 -2.74
N HIS A 131 14.17 -1.41 -2.97
CA HIS A 131 12.78 -1.07 -3.26
C HIS A 131 12.20 -1.87 -4.42
N SER A 132 12.97 -2.04 -5.49
CA SER A 132 12.58 -2.70 -6.73
C SER A 132 13.67 -3.65 -7.21
N MET A 133 13.28 -4.84 -7.70
CA MET A 133 14.17 -5.89 -8.22
C MET A 133 13.62 -6.52 -9.51
N ASN A 134 14.47 -6.79 -10.49
CA ASN A 134 14.07 -7.55 -11.68
C ASN A 134 14.30 -9.04 -11.43
N PRO A 135 13.45 -9.91 -12.00
CA PRO A 135 13.64 -11.36 -11.92
C PRO A 135 14.88 -11.84 -12.68
N SER A 136 15.41 -11.03 -13.62
CA SER A 136 16.65 -11.32 -14.34
C SER A 136 17.37 -10.04 -14.76
N VAL A 137 18.70 -10.10 -14.86
CA VAL A 137 19.56 -9.01 -15.34
C VAL A 137 19.35 -8.67 -16.82
N THR A 138 18.73 -9.57 -17.62
CA THR A 138 18.53 -9.38 -19.07
C THR A 138 17.12 -8.93 -19.44
N THR A 139 16.13 -9.06 -18.54
CA THR A 139 14.73 -8.68 -18.79
C THR A 139 14.28 -7.64 -17.79
N GLN A 140 14.01 -6.43 -18.27
CA GLN A 140 13.35 -5.39 -17.48
C GLN A 140 11.85 -5.61 -17.56
N THR A 141 11.19 -5.76 -16.41
CA THR A 141 9.73 -5.80 -16.35
C THR A 141 9.18 -4.40 -16.09
N LEU A 142 7.98 -4.11 -16.60
CA LEU A 142 7.33 -2.82 -16.37
C LEU A 142 6.98 -2.62 -14.89
N LEU A 143 6.79 -3.69 -14.14
CA LEU A 143 6.53 -3.67 -12.70
C LEU A 143 7.45 -4.66 -12.01
N PRO A 144 8.65 -4.22 -11.61
CA PRO A 144 9.57 -5.07 -10.88
C PRO A 144 9.01 -5.55 -9.55
N MET A 145 9.62 -6.60 -9.03
CA MET A 145 9.41 -7.10 -7.68
C MET A 145 9.65 -5.99 -6.65
N SER A 146 8.77 -5.87 -5.66
CA SER A 146 8.96 -4.94 -4.54
C SER A 146 9.95 -5.48 -3.51
N TRP A 147 10.24 -4.69 -2.47
CA TRP A 147 11.06 -5.11 -1.34
C TRP A 147 10.41 -6.18 -0.44
N ILE A 148 9.10 -6.45 -0.57
CA ILE A 148 8.33 -7.31 0.36
C ILE A 148 8.55 -8.82 0.10
N PRO A 149 8.42 -9.35 -1.13
CA PRO A 149 8.61 -10.78 -1.42
C PRO A 149 9.86 -11.44 -0.79
N PRO A 150 11.09 -10.87 -0.86
CA PRO A 150 12.25 -11.53 -0.26
C PRO A 150 12.23 -11.57 1.27
N LEU A 151 11.39 -10.75 1.92
CA LEU A 151 11.26 -10.74 3.38
C LEU A 151 10.35 -11.86 3.88
N LEU A 152 9.47 -12.40 3.03
CA LEU A 152 8.48 -13.40 3.43
C LEU A 152 9.13 -14.63 4.06
N GLN A 153 10.35 -14.99 3.66
CA GLN A 153 11.10 -16.11 4.26
C GLN A 153 11.44 -15.91 5.74
N TYR A 154 11.49 -14.66 6.22
CA TYR A 154 11.79 -14.29 7.60
C TYR A 154 10.53 -13.93 8.40
N THR A 155 9.36 -14.30 7.88
CA THR A 155 8.06 -14.04 8.50
C THR A 155 7.25 -15.34 8.54
N GLU A 156 6.08 -15.31 9.19
CA GLU A 156 5.12 -16.43 9.17
C GLU A 156 4.60 -16.76 7.76
N ALA A 157 4.82 -15.87 6.78
CA ALA A 157 4.47 -16.08 5.38
C ALA A 157 5.53 -16.84 4.56
N GLN A 158 6.46 -17.57 5.20
CA GLN A 158 7.47 -18.39 4.52
C GLN A 158 6.90 -19.37 3.46
N PRO A 159 5.72 -20.00 3.63
CA PRO A 159 5.14 -20.84 2.57
C PRO A 159 4.89 -20.08 1.25
N PHE A 160 4.56 -18.78 1.33
CA PHE A 160 4.41 -17.94 0.14
C PHE A 160 5.75 -17.65 -0.53
N PHE A 161 6.82 -17.46 0.25
CA PHE A 161 8.18 -17.34 -0.29
C PHE A 161 8.57 -18.58 -1.09
N ASN A 162 8.36 -19.77 -0.53
CA ASN A 162 8.72 -21.04 -1.17
C ASN A 162 7.92 -21.29 -2.46
N ALA A 163 6.71 -20.74 -2.57
CA ALA A 163 5.86 -20.86 -3.74
C ALA A 163 6.16 -19.81 -4.83
N LEU A 164 6.92 -18.75 -4.52
CA LEU A 164 7.29 -17.72 -5.50
C LEU A 164 8.39 -18.20 -6.43
N ASN A 165 8.17 -18.02 -7.73
CA ASN A 165 9.20 -18.14 -8.73
C ASN A 165 9.85 -16.77 -8.97
N PHE A 166 11.03 -16.56 -8.40
CA PHE A 166 11.81 -15.32 -8.53
C PHE A 166 12.46 -15.12 -9.91
N ASN A 167 12.42 -16.12 -10.80
CA ASN A 167 12.99 -16.05 -12.15
C ASN A 167 11.98 -15.51 -13.20
N VAL A 168 10.75 -15.22 -12.80
CA VAL A 168 9.68 -14.76 -13.71
C VAL A 168 8.98 -13.50 -13.19
N ASP A 169 8.22 -12.84 -14.06
CA ASP A 169 7.41 -11.66 -13.70
C ASP A 169 6.38 -12.00 -12.61
N LEU A 170 6.13 -11.05 -11.72
CA LEU A 170 5.18 -11.24 -10.61
C LEU A 170 3.75 -10.83 -10.98
N MET A 171 3.58 -10.11 -12.10
CA MET A 171 2.32 -9.45 -12.46
C MET A 171 1.61 -10.10 -13.65
N GLY A 172 2.09 -11.22 -14.16
CA GLY A 172 1.52 -11.85 -15.35
C GLY A 172 1.57 -11.01 -16.62
N THR A 173 2.33 -9.91 -16.59
CA THR A 173 2.46 -8.95 -17.69
C THR A 173 3.74 -9.15 -18.49
N GLY A 174 4.66 -9.97 -17.97
CA GLY A 174 5.97 -10.22 -18.56
C GLY A 174 6.28 -11.71 -18.75
N PHE A 175 7.57 -11.99 -18.78
CA PHE A 175 8.10 -13.35 -18.91
C PHE A 175 7.56 -14.27 -17.80
N GLY A 176 7.11 -15.47 -18.17
CA GLY A 176 6.52 -16.46 -17.27
C GLY A 176 5.03 -16.29 -16.97
N GLY A 177 4.38 -15.24 -17.49
CA GLY A 177 2.92 -15.07 -17.40
C GLY A 177 2.39 -15.20 -15.97
N TRP A 178 1.25 -15.86 -15.79
CA TRP A 178 0.53 -15.94 -14.51
C TRP A 178 1.13 -16.94 -13.49
N ALA A 179 2.38 -17.38 -13.65
CA ALA A 179 2.99 -18.39 -12.79
C ALA A 179 2.97 -18.03 -11.29
N ASN A 180 3.13 -16.75 -10.95
CA ASN A 180 3.10 -16.26 -9.57
C ASN A 180 1.72 -15.77 -9.11
N SER A 181 0.67 -15.95 -9.90
CA SER A 181 -0.64 -15.35 -9.61
C SER A 181 -1.23 -15.82 -8.28
N THR A 182 -1.16 -17.11 -7.95
CA THR A 182 -1.67 -17.66 -6.69
C THR A 182 -1.09 -16.96 -5.47
N VAL A 183 0.21 -16.65 -5.47
CA VAL A 183 0.87 -15.97 -4.36
C VAL A 183 0.53 -14.48 -4.38
N THR A 184 0.69 -13.82 -5.52
CA THR A 184 0.55 -12.35 -5.62
C THR A 184 -0.89 -11.84 -5.40
N THR A 185 -1.89 -12.71 -5.48
CA THR A 185 -3.29 -12.39 -5.17
C THR A 185 -3.66 -12.62 -3.70
N ALA A 186 -2.77 -13.22 -2.91
CA ALA A 186 -3.02 -13.51 -1.51
C ALA A 186 -2.95 -12.23 -0.66
N ASN A 187 -3.95 -12.05 0.21
CA ASN A 187 -3.92 -11.06 1.28
C ASN A 187 -3.20 -11.66 2.49
N LEU A 188 -2.13 -11.02 2.94
CA LEU A 188 -1.31 -11.49 4.05
C LEU A 188 -1.59 -10.65 5.30
N ASN A 189 -1.99 -11.28 6.41
CA ASN A 189 -2.34 -10.56 7.64
C ASN A 189 -1.20 -9.67 8.17
N ILE A 190 0.06 -10.09 8.00
CA ILE A 190 1.25 -9.29 8.36
C ILE A 190 1.39 -8.01 7.54
N LEU A 191 0.77 -7.94 6.35
CA LEU A 191 0.81 -6.79 5.45
C LEU A 191 -0.40 -5.86 5.59
N GLN A 192 -1.37 -6.22 6.44
CA GLN A 192 -2.64 -5.53 6.58
C GLN A 192 -2.77 -4.96 8.00
N CYS A 193 -2.94 -3.65 8.11
CA CYS A 193 -3.19 -3.01 9.40
C CYS A 193 -4.69 -3.14 9.74
N PRO A 194 -5.08 -3.72 10.88
CA PRO A 194 -6.50 -3.84 11.25
C PRO A 194 -7.24 -2.51 11.43
N SER A 195 -6.53 -1.39 11.57
CA SER A 195 -7.12 -0.05 11.60
C SER A 195 -7.45 0.49 10.20
N GLU A 196 -7.12 -0.24 9.14
CA GLU A 196 -7.66 0.02 7.81
C GLU A 196 -9.17 -0.28 7.80
N ASP A 197 -9.97 0.75 7.52
CA ASP A 197 -11.43 0.68 7.48
C ASP A 197 -11.96 0.40 6.07
N THR A 198 -11.10 0.44 5.06
CA THR A 198 -11.48 0.37 3.66
C THR A 198 -10.74 -0.75 2.93
N TRP A 199 -11.32 -1.94 2.95
CA TRP A 199 -10.84 -3.09 2.19
C TRP A 199 -11.62 -3.26 0.89
N GLN A 200 -10.97 -2.95 -0.24
CA GLN A 200 -11.58 -3.08 -1.55
C GLN A 200 -10.57 -3.53 -2.61
N PRO A 201 -11.01 -4.25 -3.65
CA PRO A 201 -10.14 -4.61 -4.75
C PRO A 201 -9.69 -3.37 -5.53
N LEU A 202 -8.38 -3.11 -5.60
CA LEU A 202 -7.83 -1.95 -6.30
C LEU A 202 -7.28 -2.25 -7.68
N ARG A 203 -6.48 -3.32 -7.80
CA ARG A 203 -5.79 -3.64 -9.05
C ARG A 203 -6.12 -5.04 -9.54
N ALA A 204 -6.86 -5.10 -10.63
CA ALA A 204 -7.15 -6.36 -11.30
C ALA A 204 -5.86 -6.96 -11.88
N THR A 205 -5.73 -8.27 -11.74
CA THR A 205 -4.64 -9.02 -12.36
C THR A 205 -4.76 -9.00 -13.87
N GLY A 206 -5.97 -9.03 -14.42
CA GLY A 206 -6.22 -9.31 -15.84
C GLY A 206 -6.78 -10.73 -16.04
N MET A 207 -6.74 -11.57 -15.00
CA MET A 207 -7.52 -12.80 -14.91
C MET A 207 -8.93 -12.48 -14.40
N ASN A 208 -9.91 -13.26 -14.88
CA ASN A 208 -11.33 -13.06 -14.64
C ASN A 208 -11.64 -12.84 -13.14
N GLY A 209 -11.96 -11.59 -12.78
CA GLY A 209 -12.37 -11.19 -11.43
C GLY A 209 -11.31 -11.29 -10.33
N THR A 210 -10.02 -11.44 -10.66
CA THR A 210 -8.96 -11.64 -9.64
C THR A 210 -8.13 -10.37 -9.43
N TYR A 211 -7.80 -10.06 -8.17
CA TYR A 211 -7.08 -8.85 -7.77
C TYR A 211 -5.80 -9.15 -7.00
N TYR A 212 -4.81 -8.27 -7.10
CA TYR A 212 -3.58 -8.40 -6.33
C TYR A 212 -3.83 -8.16 -4.83
N GLY A 213 -3.07 -8.87 -4.00
CA GLY A 213 -3.07 -8.65 -2.56
C GLY A 213 -2.44 -7.30 -2.23
N MET A 214 -3.00 -6.62 -1.23
CA MET A 214 -2.64 -5.23 -0.88
C MET A 214 -1.71 -5.14 0.33
N THR A 215 -1.17 -3.95 0.59
CA THR A 215 -0.38 -3.69 1.80
C THR A 215 -0.60 -2.29 2.36
N ASN A 216 -0.60 -2.19 3.70
CA ASN A 216 -0.55 -0.92 4.43
C ASN A 216 0.88 -0.48 4.77
N TYR A 217 1.92 -1.29 4.51
CA TYR A 217 3.27 -1.02 4.98
C TYR A 217 4.19 -0.64 3.82
N MET A 218 4.89 0.48 4.01
CA MET A 218 5.60 1.19 2.95
C MET A 218 7.06 1.37 3.34
N GLY A 219 7.97 1.11 2.41
CA GLY A 219 9.40 1.32 2.63
C GLY A 219 9.80 2.79 2.56
N ASN A 220 10.75 3.19 3.40
CA ASN A 220 11.26 4.56 3.44
C ASN A 220 12.13 4.85 2.20
N TYR A 221 11.62 5.69 1.29
CA TYR A 221 12.34 6.17 0.12
C TYR A 221 13.25 7.37 0.42
N GLY A 222 13.09 7.99 1.59
CA GLY A 222 13.78 9.20 2.05
C GLY A 222 13.04 10.47 1.69
N GLY A 223 13.75 11.59 1.60
CA GLY A 223 13.22 12.87 1.16
C GLY A 223 13.71 14.04 2.03
N PRO A 224 13.43 15.29 1.62
CA PRO A 224 12.73 15.71 0.39
C PRO A 224 13.47 15.34 -0.90
N GLY A 225 12.77 14.74 -1.87
CA GLY A 225 13.39 14.26 -3.11
C GLY A 225 13.95 15.38 -4.01
N VAL A 226 13.45 16.60 -3.83
CA VAL A 226 13.95 17.82 -4.50
C VAL A 226 15.33 18.27 -4.01
N ILE A 227 15.73 17.83 -2.81
CA ILE A 227 17.09 18.03 -2.26
C ILE A 227 17.97 16.84 -2.64
N ALA A 228 17.53 15.64 -2.26
CA ALA A 228 18.23 14.40 -2.55
C ALA A 228 17.22 13.28 -2.75
N THR A 229 17.08 12.83 -3.99
CA THR A 229 16.20 11.70 -4.32
C THR A 229 16.77 10.39 -3.76
N ALA A 230 15.89 9.50 -3.29
CA ALA A 230 16.27 8.17 -2.79
C ALA A 230 17.30 8.22 -1.65
N SER A 231 17.13 9.13 -0.71
CA SER A 231 18.00 9.30 0.45
C SER A 231 17.67 8.36 1.62
N GLY A 232 16.59 7.57 1.54
CA GLY A 232 16.14 6.68 2.61
C GLY A 232 16.78 5.30 2.62
N THR A 233 16.15 4.32 3.24
CA THR A 233 16.69 2.97 3.44
C THR A 233 16.26 1.99 2.37
N ILE A 234 15.00 2.02 1.95
CA ILE A 234 14.43 1.12 0.93
C ILE A 234 14.33 1.88 -0.39
N VAL A 235 15.40 1.80 -1.18
CA VAL A 235 15.57 2.59 -2.41
C VAL A 235 15.85 1.69 -3.63
N PRO A 236 15.56 2.16 -4.86
CA PRO A 236 15.82 1.39 -6.08
C PRO A 236 17.31 1.14 -6.33
N THR A 237 17.62 0.07 -7.05
CA THR A 237 18.97 -0.18 -7.54
C THR A 237 19.34 0.76 -8.70
N LYS A 238 20.64 0.98 -8.94
CA LYS A 238 21.17 1.99 -9.89
C LYS A 238 20.75 1.82 -11.35
N ASN A 239 20.39 0.61 -11.78
CA ASN A 239 20.17 0.28 -13.19
C ASN A 239 18.70 0.09 -13.55
N PHE A 240 17.78 0.59 -12.73
CA PHE A 240 16.37 0.52 -13.05
C PHE A 240 16.01 1.44 -14.22
N MET A 241 14.90 1.15 -14.91
CA MET A 241 14.22 2.09 -15.82
C MET A 241 13.62 3.25 -15.00
N MET A 242 14.49 4.01 -14.33
CA MET A 242 14.13 5.18 -13.52
C MET A 242 13.65 6.32 -14.40
N CYS A 243 14.08 6.29 -15.66
CA CYS A 243 13.64 7.18 -16.71
C CYS A 243 13.62 6.46 -18.07
N PRO A 244 12.44 6.26 -18.68
CA PRO A 244 12.33 5.75 -20.06
C PRO A 244 12.79 6.74 -21.15
N SER A 245 13.21 7.96 -20.79
CA SER A 245 13.80 8.96 -21.70
C SER A 245 15.13 9.45 -21.15
N SER A 246 15.97 10.07 -21.97
CA SER A 246 17.29 10.58 -21.55
C SER A 246 17.24 11.85 -20.67
N ASN A 247 16.04 12.33 -20.28
CA ASN A 247 15.83 13.68 -19.73
C ASN A 247 15.20 13.75 -18.32
N CYS A 248 15.04 12.66 -17.56
CA CYS A 248 14.54 12.79 -16.18
C CYS A 248 15.61 13.39 -15.26
N TYR A 249 15.23 14.45 -14.56
CA TYR A 249 16.05 15.10 -13.55
C TYR A 249 15.69 14.59 -12.15
N TYR A 250 16.63 13.92 -11.49
CA TYR A 250 16.54 13.53 -10.07
C TYR A 250 17.76 14.10 -9.33
N PRO A 251 17.62 15.24 -8.62
CA PRO A 251 18.73 15.90 -7.97
C PRO A 251 19.31 15.04 -6.85
N GLY A 252 20.65 14.99 -6.79
CA GLY A 252 21.38 14.33 -5.70
C GLY A 252 21.03 12.86 -5.50
N ALA A 253 20.55 12.17 -6.54
CA ALA A 253 19.92 10.87 -6.39
C ALA A 253 20.88 9.79 -5.86
N LYS A 254 20.51 9.16 -4.73
CA LYS A 254 21.33 8.16 -4.03
C LYS A 254 20.83 6.73 -4.30
N TRP A 255 20.84 6.31 -5.56
CA TRP A 255 20.43 4.95 -5.96
C TRP A 255 21.44 3.88 -5.57
N GLY A 256 20.97 2.64 -5.41
CA GLY A 256 21.82 1.47 -5.21
C GLY A 256 21.59 0.72 -3.90
N PRO A 257 22.43 -0.30 -3.64
CA PRO A 257 22.34 -1.07 -2.41
C PRO A 257 22.59 -0.17 -1.19
N VAL A 258 21.85 -0.44 -0.11
CA VAL A 258 21.99 0.23 1.18
C VAL A 258 22.48 -0.80 2.18
N THR A 259 23.65 -0.55 2.77
CA THR A 259 24.22 -1.36 3.85
C THR A 259 23.95 -0.68 5.18
N ILE A 260 23.99 -1.41 6.31
CA ILE A 260 23.90 -0.79 7.64
C ILE A 260 25.00 0.26 7.83
N ALA A 261 26.22 0.01 7.36
CA ALA A 261 27.32 0.96 7.40
C ALA A 261 27.08 2.26 6.59
N SER A 262 26.15 2.23 5.63
CA SER A 262 25.76 3.43 4.86
C SER A 262 24.72 4.29 5.58
N ILE A 263 24.14 3.81 6.68
CA ILE A 263 23.20 4.53 7.55
C ILE A 263 23.99 5.32 8.60
N ARG A 264 24.61 6.41 8.16
CA ARG A 264 25.48 7.27 8.98
C ARG A 264 24.72 8.16 9.95
N ASP A 265 23.43 8.37 9.74
CA ASP A 265 22.57 9.16 10.63
C ASP A 265 22.18 8.37 11.91
N GLY A 266 22.53 7.07 11.95
CA GLY A 266 22.24 6.14 13.04
C GLY A 266 21.01 5.28 12.76
N THR A 267 21.12 3.97 12.99
CA THR A 267 20.02 3.02 12.70
C THR A 267 18.76 3.26 13.53
N SER A 268 18.91 3.80 14.74
CA SER A 268 17.81 4.21 15.62
C SER A 268 17.17 5.55 15.23
N ASN A 269 17.79 6.32 14.33
CA ASN A 269 17.33 7.64 13.89
C ASN A 269 16.91 7.66 12.43
N THR A 270 17.04 6.55 11.69
CA THR A 270 16.61 6.45 10.30
C THR A 270 15.39 5.55 10.18
N GLY A 271 14.29 6.08 9.64
CA GLY A 271 13.09 5.33 9.32
C GLY A 271 13.35 4.22 8.31
N LEU A 272 12.62 3.12 8.47
CA LEU A 272 12.73 1.92 7.65
C LEU A 272 11.42 1.64 6.93
N ILE A 273 10.35 1.46 7.69
CA ILE A 273 9.01 1.16 7.20
C ILE A 273 8.01 2.00 7.98
N SER A 274 7.01 2.54 7.31
CA SER A 274 5.88 3.20 7.95
C SER A 274 4.57 2.67 7.40
N GLU A 275 3.50 2.86 8.15
CA GLU A 275 2.16 2.56 7.67
C GLU A 275 1.59 3.63 6.73
N ARG A 276 0.62 3.22 5.91
CA ARG A 276 -0.13 4.02 4.95
C ARG A 276 -1.54 3.46 4.78
N LEU A 277 -2.52 4.33 4.60
CA LEU A 277 -3.86 3.97 4.17
C LEU A 277 -3.83 3.43 2.73
N ILE A 278 -4.64 2.40 2.48
CA ILE A 278 -4.85 1.82 1.15
C ILE A 278 -5.70 2.77 0.29
N GLY A 279 -5.48 2.75 -1.02
CA GLY A 279 -6.22 3.55 -1.99
C GLY A 279 -7.72 3.22 -2.05
N ILE A 280 -8.44 3.94 -2.91
CA ILE A 280 -9.85 3.72 -3.20
C ILE A 280 -10.08 3.45 -4.69
N GLY A 281 -10.98 2.52 -5.02
CA GLY A 281 -11.31 2.10 -6.38
C GLY A 281 -12.06 3.15 -7.23
N THR A 282 -12.15 4.39 -6.76
CA THR A 282 -12.71 5.53 -7.48
C THR A 282 -11.79 6.74 -7.34
N SER A 283 -11.77 7.60 -8.36
CA SER A 283 -11.12 8.93 -8.29
C SER A 283 -12.14 10.06 -8.13
N ASN A 284 -13.43 9.73 -7.99
CA ASN A 284 -14.52 10.71 -7.91
C ASN A 284 -14.70 11.26 -6.48
N PHE A 285 -13.66 11.91 -5.96
CA PHE A 285 -13.71 12.63 -4.69
C PHE A 285 -12.75 13.81 -4.71
N THR A 286 -13.03 14.81 -3.87
CA THR A 286 -12.21 16.03 -3.78
C THR A 286 -11.28 15.98 -2.59
N ARG A 287 -10.36 16.94 -2.53
CA ARG A 287 -9.42 17.10 -1.41
C ARG A 287 -10.08 17.42 -0.06
N ALA A 288 -11.32 17.89 -0.06
CA ALA A 288 -12.10 18.09 1.17
C ALA A 288 -12.76 16.79 1.69
N SER A 289 -12.71 15.70 0.94
CA SER A 289 -13.29 14.40 1.33
C SER A 289 -12.56 13.78 2.52
N ALA A 290 -13.27 12.98 3.31
CA ALA A 290 -12.66 12.11 4.32
C ALA A 290 -11.58 11.18 3.73
N GLU A 291 -11.73 10.83 2.45
CA GLU A 291 -10.81 9.94 1.73
C GLU A 291 -9.58 10.64 1.14
N ALA A 292 -9.44 11.95 1.35
CA ALA A 292 -8.38 12.74 0.71
C ALA A 292 -6.97 12.17 0.97
N ARG A 293 -6.68 11.63 2.16
CA ARG A 293 -5.36 11.04 2.49
C ARG A 293 -5.01 9.82 1.63
N ARG A 294 -6.01 9.15 1.03
CA ARG A 294 -5.86 8.01 0.12
C ARG A 294 -5.66 8.44 -1.33
N GLY A 295 -6.02 9.68 -1.67
CA GLY A 295 -5.92 10.21 -3.02
C GLY A 295 -4.55 10.82 -3.36
N THR A 296 -4.33 11.07 -4.64
CA THR A 296 -3.22 11.87 -5.16
C THR A 296 -3.73 13.20 -5.71
N PHE A 297 -3.11 14.32 -5.31
CA PHE A 297 -3.51 15.67 -5.73
C PHE A 297 -2.42 16.37 -6.53
N ARG A 298 -2.83 17.18 -7.49
CA ARG A 298 -1.93 17.88 -8.41
C ARG A 298 -1.32 19.08 -7.70
N SER A 299 0.01 19.14 -7.66
CA SER A 299 0.74 20.27 -7.08
C SER A 299 0.40 21.59 -7.78
N PRO A 300 0.44 22.74 -7.06
CA PRO A 300 0.27 24.04 -7.68
C PRO A 300 1.27 24.29 -8.83
N GLN A 301 0.82 24.98 -9.88
CA GLN A 301 1.68 25.38 -10.99
C GLN A 301 2.61 26.53 -10.57
N GLY A 302 3.80 26.62 -11.16
CA GLY A 302 4.74 27.73 -10.92
C GLY A 302 5.65 27.59 -9.69
N VAL A 303 5.58 26.48 -8.96
CA VAL A 303 6.57 26.19 -7.90
C VAL A 303 7.82 25.56 -8.53
N SER A 304 8.97 26.22 -8.38
CA SER A 304 10.26 25.75 -8.88
C SER A 304 10.70 24.46 -8.16
N TYR A 305 11.55 23.64 -8.79
CA TYR A 305 12.23 22.51 -8.16
C TYR A 305 13.17 23.02 -7.07
N PRO A 306 12.77 23.01 -5.80
CA PRO A 306 13.57 23.66 -4.78
C PRO A 306 14.72 22.74 -4.37
N SER A 307 15.96 23.12 -4.67
CA SER A 307 17.14 22.30 -4.37
C SER A 307 17.67 22.46 -2.93
N ASN A 308 16.93 23.16 -2.06
CA ASN A 308 17.32 23.42 -0.68
C ASN A 308 16.14 23.25 0.29
N ALA A 309 16.45 23.18 1.59
CA ALA A 309 15.48 22.98 2.66
C ALA A 309 14.37 24.04 2.66
N GLN A 310 14.70 25.32 2.46
CA GLN A 310 13.71 26.40 2.48
C GLN A 310 12.69 26.24 1.34
N GLY A 311 13.15 25.98 0.13
CA GLY A 311 12.26 25.78 -0.99
C GLY A 311 11.44 24.48 -0.86
N ALA A 312 12.01 23.42 -0.27
CA ALA A 312 11.28 22.20 0.05
C ALA A 312 10.13 22.51 1.03
N LEU A 313 10.36 23.35 2.05
CA LEU A 313 9.31 23.78 2.99
C LEU A 313 8.20 24.54 2.25
N THR A 314 8.58 25.50 1.40
CA THR A 314 7.64 26.27 0.59
C THR A 314 6.78 25.37 -0.30
N PHE A 315 7.38 24.33 -0.90
CA PHE A 315 6.63 23.38 -1.72
C PHE A 315 5.65 22.53 -0.89
N VAL A 316 6.07 22.01 0.28
CA VAL A 316 5.18 21.25 1.15
C VAL A 316 4.00 22.11 1.61
N GLN A 317 4.26 23.36 1.99
CA GLN A 317 3.20 24.32 2.35
C GLN A 317 2.24 24.55 1.19
N ALA A 318 2.75 24.75 -0.02
CA ALA A 318 1.94 24.93 -1.23
C ALA A 318 1.11 23.67 -1.57
N CYS A 319 1.69 22.48 -1.39
CA CYS A 319 0.97 21.22 -1.52
C CYS A 319 -0.14 21.06 -0.50
N GLN A 320 0.06 21.51 0.74
CA GLN A 320 -1.00 21.46 1.75
C GLN A 320 -2.07 22.54 1.56
N SER A 321 -1.74 23.66 0.92
CA SER A 321 -2.69 24.74 0.59
C SER A 321 -3.49 24.51 -0.69
N ILE A 322 -3.42 23.33 -1.32
CA ILE A 322 -4.26 23.01 -2.48
C ILE A 322 -5.74 23.14 -2.10
N PRO A 323 -6.59 23.83 -2.91
CA PRO A 323 -7.99 24.01 -2.59
C PRO A 323 -8.74 22.69 -2.37
N GLY A 324 -9.63 22.68 -1.37
CA GLY A 324 -10.48 21.51 -1.06
C GLY A 324 -11.36 21.04 -2.22
N SER A 325 -11.64 21.91 -3.19
CA SER A 325 -12.40 21.62 -4.41
C SER A 325 -11.60 20.88 -5.48
N GLN A 326 -10.27 20.77 -5.35
CA GLN A 326 -9.47 20.03 -6.33
C GLN A 326 -9.88 18.55 -6.30
N GLY A 327 -10.25 18.04 -7.48
CA GLY A 327 -10.53 16.63 -7.68
C GLY A 327 -9.28 15.78 -7.49
N THR A 328 -9.48 14.56 -7.02
CA THR A 328 -8.42 13.58 -6.91
C THR A 328 -7.99 13.12 -8.30
N ARG A 329 -6.68 13.11 -8.55
CA ARG A 329 -6.10 12.59 -9.79
C ARG A 329 -6.24 11.07 -9.87
N PHE A 330 -5.90 10.39 -8.77
CA PHE A 330 -6.04 8.95 -8.64
C PHE A 330 -6.24 8.51 -7.20
N GLY A 331 -7.31 7.73 -6.95
CA GLY A 331 -7.60 7.15 -5.64
C GLY A 331 -6.93 5.79 -5.42
N GLY A 332 -6.79 4.98 -6.47
CA GLY A 332 -6.46 3.55 -6.33
C GLY A 332 -4.97 3.22 -6.24
N GLY A 333 -4.11 4.22 -6.05
CA GLY A 333 -2.66 4.02 -6.13
C GLY A 333 -2.02 3.47 -4.86
N PRO A 334 -2.30 4.04 -3.67
CA PRO A 334 -1.67 3.59 -2.45
C PRO A 334 -1.91 2.13 -2.11
N GLY A 335 -0.86 1.37 -1.83
CA GLY A 335 -0.97 0.00 -1.30
C GLY A 335 -1.71 -1.02 -2.18
N GLN A 336 -1.95 -0.69 -3.44
CA GLN A 336 -2.77 -1.49 -4.36
C GLN A 336 -2.21 -2.87 -4.69
N MET A 337 -0.93 -3.12 -4.38
CA MET A 337 -0.31 -4.44 -4.47
C MET A 337 0.91 -4.50 -3.54
N TRP A 338 1.24 -5.68 -3.02
CA TRP A 338 2.44 -5.87 -2.21
C TRP A 338 3.62 -6.46 -2.99
N ALA A 339 3.39 -7.31 -4.00
CA ALA A 339 4.45 -8.11 -4.62
C ALA A 339 5.31 -7.35 -5.64
N ALA A 340 4.76 -6.31 -6.25
CA ALA A 340 5.42 -5.54 -7.30
C ALA A 340 5.30 -4.04 -7.05
N THR A 341 6.16 -3.28 -7.71
CA THR A 341 6.22 -1.82 -7.55
C THR A 341 6.72 -1.16 -8.83
N PHE A 342 6.87 0.15 -8.79
CA PHE A 342 7.60 0.89 -9.81
C PHE A 342 8.58 1.86 -9.13
N PRO A 343 9.85 1.96 -9.58
CA PRO A 343 10.87 2.74 -8.89
C PRO A 343 10.51 4.21 -8.61
N ILE A 344 9.63 4.78 -9.43
CA ILE A 344 9.21 6.18 -9.35
C ILE A 344 7.72 6.34 -9.03
N TRP A 345 6.99 5.28 -8.67
CA TRP A 345 5.60 5.39 -8.18
C TRP A 345 5.58 5.13 -6.70
N LEU A 346 5.86 6.18 -5.91
CA LEU A 346 6.18 6.03 -4.50
C LEU A 346 5.06 5.32 -3.74
N VAL A 347 3.82 5.71 -3.99
CA VAL A 347 2.66 5.32 -3.16
C VAL A 347 2.33 3.82 -3.17
N ILE A 348 2.88 3.00 -4.08
CA ILE A 348 2.51 1.57 -4.18
C ILE A 348 3.06 0.78 -2.99
N THR A 349 4.37 0.84 -2.78
CA THR A 349 5.07 0.09 -1.71
C THR A 349 6.07 0.98 -0.95
N SER A 350 6.01 2.30 -1.11
CA SER A 350 6.93 3.22 -0.45
C SER A 350 6.25 4.52 -0.03
N TYR A 351 6.98 5.28 0.78
CA TYR A 351 6.61 6.62 1.18
C TYR A 351 7.87 7.49 1.18
N ASN A 352 7.69 8.80 1.22
CA ASN A 352 8.80 9.71 1.40
C ASN A 352 8.57 10.61 2.62
N HIS A 353 9.66 11.15 3.15
CA HIS A 353 9.62 12.07 4.28
C HIS A 353 9.36 13.51 3.84
N PHE A 354 8.78 13.77 2.66
CA PHE A 354 8.63 15.15 2.21
C PHE A 354 7.58 15.92 3.03
N GLY A 355 6.33 15.47 3.03
CA GLY A 355 5.31 15.94 3.96
C GLY A 355 5.43 15.23 5.32
N THR A 356 4.97 15.87 6.40
CA THR A 356 4.88 15.24 7.72
C THR A 356 3.74 14.20 7.75
N PRO A 357 3.64 13.35 8.80
CA PRO A 357 2.59 12.35 8.91
C PRO A 357 1.18 12.90 8.66
N ASN A 358 0.33 12.07 8.04
CA ASN A 358 -1.07 12.36 7.72
C ASN A 358 -1.33 13.54 6.76
N GLN A 359 -0.29 14.22 6.26
CA GLN A 359 -0.43 15.19 5.19
C GLN A 359 -0.89 14.52 3.89
N MET A 360 -1.54 15.29 3.02
CA MET A 360 -2.09 14.77 1.77
C MET A 360 -1.01 14.67 0.69
N ASN A 361 -1.16 13.67 -0.17
CA ASN A 361 -0.25 13.43 -1.29
C ASN A 361 -0.30 14.57 -2.31
N CYS A 362 0.84 14.82 -2.92
CA CYS A 362 1.02 15.89 -3.88
C CYS A 362 1.99 15.43 -4.97
N THR A 363 1.65 15.66 -6.23
CA THR A 363 2.48 15.31 -7.40
C THR A 363 3.78 16.11 -7.46
N ASN A 364 4.64 15.85 -8.44
CA ASN A 364 5.90 16.59 -8.57
C ASN A 364 5.67 18.09 -8.84
N PRO A 365 6.52 18.99 -8.33
CA PRO A 365 6.46 20.41 -8.68
C PRO A 365 6.58 20.61 -10.19
N GLY A 366 5.74 21.51 -10.73
CA GLY A 366 5.78 21.86 -12.15
C GLY A 366 5.37 20.74 -13.10
N GLU A 367 4.72 19.68 -12.61
CA GLU A 367 4.27 18.59 -13.47
C GLU A 367 3.18 19.09 -14.45
N PRO A 368 3.36 18.94 -15.78
CA PRO A 368 2.44 19.49 -16.77
C PRO A 368 1.09 18.76 -16.74
N ALA A 369 0.00 19.47 -17.07
CA ALA A 369 -1.37 18.92 -17.15
C ALA A 369 -1.45 17.65 -18.03
N SER A 370 -0.64 17.59 -19.08
CA SER A 370 -0.58 16.46 -20.00
C SER A 370 -0.12 15.13 -19.37
N MET A 371 0.45 15.16 -18.15
CA MET A 371 0.85 13.94 -17.44
C MET A 371 -0.29 13.27 -16.68
N ASP A 372 -1.52 13.81 -16.68
CA ASP A 372 -2.72 13.24 -16.00
C ASP A 372 -3.22 11.89 -16.56
N THR A 373 -2.40 11.19 -17.35
CA THR A 373 -2.65 9.86 -17.91
C THR A 373 -1.69 8.83 -17.32
N ASN A 374 -1.93 7.53 -17.54
CA ASN A 374 -1.01 6.47 -17.10
C ASN A 374 0.33 6.57 -17.85
N SER A 375 1.26 7.33 -17.28
CA SER A 375 2.58 7.61 -17.82
C SER A 375 3.67 6.93 -16.99
N PRO A 376 4.69 6.33 -17.62
CA PRO A 376 5.82 5.71 -16.92
C PRO A 376 6.76 6.74 -16.29
N TYR A 377 6.49 8.05 -16.36
CA TYR A 377 7.35 9.12 -15.82
C TYR A 377 6.82 9.74 -14.52
N ALA A 378 5.50 9.82 -14.35
CA ALA A 378 4.84 10.33 -13.13
C ALA A 378 3.34 9.99 -13.04
N GLY A 379 2.83 9.17 -13.96
CA GLY A 379 1.41 8.96 -14.33
C GLY A 379 0.33 9.35 -13.32
N TYR A 380 -0.47 8.39 -12.85
CA TYR A 380 -1.51 8.67 -11.86
C TYR A 380 -0.96 8.82 -10.42
N TYR A 381 0.36 8.76 -10.24
CA TYR A 381 1.01 8.47 -8.98
C TYR A 381 1.84 9.67 -8.47
N VAL A 382 2.41 9.53 -7.27
CA VAL A 382 3.42 10.46 -6.78
C VAL A 382 4.80 9.97 -7.19
N ALA A 383 5.54 10.82 -7.90
CA ALA A 383 6.92 10.58 -8.28
C ALA A 383 7.91 11.10 -7.21
N PRO A 384 9.21 10.77 -7.31
CA PRO A 384 10.16 11.01 -6.23
C PRO A 384 10.32 12.47 -5.78
N LEU A 385 9.94 13.44 -6.63
CA LEU A 385 10.03 14.87 -6.32
C LEU A 385 8.74 15.43 -5.71
N GLY A 386 7.66 14.64 -5.68
CA GLY A 386 6.39 15.00 -5.06
C GLY A 386 6.33 14.58 -3.60
N SER A 387 5.24 14.91 -2.91
CA SER A 387 5.03 14.57 -1.51
C SER A 387 4.15 13.33 -1.37
N ALA A 388 4.69 12.26 -0.79
CA ALA A 388 4.00 11.00 -0.53
C ALA A 388 4.23 10.54 0.92
N PRO A 389 3.81 11.34 1.92
CA PRO A 389 4.00 11.03 3.33
C PRO A 389 3.28 9.74 3.75
N PRO A 390 3.69 9.14 4.88
CA PRO A 390 2.92 8.08 5.51
C PRO A 390 1.65 8.65 6.13
N ASN A 391 0.64 7.81 6.31
CA ASN A 391 -0.62 8.21 6.92
C ASN A 391 -1.34 7.01 7.56
N SER A 392 -2.19 7.28 8.54
CA SER A 392 -2.89 6.22 9.27
C SER A 392 -4.26 6.69 9.76
N ASN A 393 -5.07 5.74 10.22
CA ASN A 393 -6.30 6.02 10.98
C ASN A 393 -6.03 6.17 12.49
N HIS A 394 -4.77 6.13 12.92
CA HIS A 394 -4.41 6.40 14.30
C HIS A 394 -4.47 7.91 14.57
N PRO A 395 -5.08 8.34 15.68
CA PRO A 395 -5.18 9.76 16.01
C PRO A 395 -3.81 10.40 16.22
N GLY A 396 -3.51 11.44 15.45
CA GLY A 396 -2.40 12.36 15.69
C GLY A 396 -1.04 11.91 15.21
N GLY A 397 -0.92 10.85 14.40
CA GLY A 397 0.38 10.40 13.92
C GLY A 397 0.37 9.10 13.13
N VAL A 398 1.55 8.52 12.99
CA VAL A 398 1.81 7.23 12.34
C VAL A 398 2.85 6.45 13.14
N ASN A 399 2.81 5.13 13.02
CA ASN A 399 3.87 4.25 13.50
C ASN A 399 4.97 4.13 12.43
N VAL A 400 6.21 4.32 12.86
CA VAL A 400 7.41 4.17 12.03
C VAL A 400 8.32 3.14 12.67
N ALA A 401 8.67 2.11 11.92
CA ALA A 401 9.76 1.22 12.25
C ALA A 401 11.08 1.83 11.79
N PHE A 402 12.11 1.74 12.63
CA PHE A 402 13.45 2.27 12.37
C PHE A 402 14.40 1.18 11.89
N ALA A 403 15.55 1.59 11.36
CA ALA A 403 16.54 0.68 10.79
C ALA A 403 17.21 -0.23 11.83
N ASP A 404 17.01 0.00 13.13
CA ASP A 404 17.40 -0.90 14.23
C ASP A 404 16.28 -1.88 14.65
N GLY A 405 15.12 -1.80 13.98
CA GLY A 405 13.94 -2.60 14.27
C GLY A 405 13.07 -2.08 15.41
N SER A 406 13.38 -0.95 16.05
CA SER A 406 12.47 -0.28 16.98
C SER A 406 11.25 0.29 16.25
N VAL A 407 10.14 0.49 16.96
CA VAL A 407 8.91 1.08 16.40
C VAL A 407 8.48 2.22 17.30
N HIS A 408 8.32 3.40 16.72
CA HIS A 408 7.93 4.60 17.44
C HIS A 408 6.70 5.25 16.78
N PHE A 409 5.85 5.85 17.60
CA PHE A 409 4.75 6.66 17.13
C PHE A 409 5.26 8.09 16.90
N VAL A 410 5.16 8.58 15.66
CA VAL A 410 5.59 9.93 15.26
C VAL A 410 4.38 10.81 15.06
N LYS A 411 4.38 11.98 15.70
CA LYS A 411 3.21 12.89 15.70
C LYS A 411 3.08 13.66 14.38
N ASP A 412 1.85 14.00 14.02
CA ASP A 412 1.55 14.89 12.88
C ASP A 412 2.22 16.27 13.00
N SER A 413 2.42 16.70 14.26
CA SER A 413 3.03 17.98 14.63
C SER A 413 4.56 17.98 14.63
N VAL A 414 5.22 16.88 14.23
CA VAL A 414 6.68 16.82 14.09
C VAL A 414 7.17 17.97 13.21
N ALA A 415 8.28 18.61 13.61
CA ALA A 415 8.86 19.67 12.79
C ALA A 415 9.32 19.07 11.44
N PRO A 416 9.03 19.72 10.29
CA PRO A 416 9.37 19.16 8.99
C PRO A 416 10.85 18.80 8.85
N GLN A 417 11.77 19.62 9.37
CA GLN A 417 13.20 19.35 9.31
C GLN A 417 13.60 18.12 10.12
N THR A 418 13.02 17.95 11.31
CA THR A 418 13.21 16.73 12.13
C THR A 418 12.70 15.52 11.36
N TRP A 419 11.51 15.61 10.77
CA TRP A 419 10.95 14.55 9.97
C TRP A 419 11.82 14.19 8.76
N TRP A 420 12.43 15.18 8.10
CA TRP A 420 13.33 14.98 6.97
C TRP A 420 14.60 14.24 7.39
N ALA A 421 15.19 14.63 8.52
CA ALA A 421 16.34 13.95 9.09
C ALA A 421 16.06 12.48 9.42
N LEU A 422 14.87 12.17 9.97
CA LEU A 422 14.46 10.78 10.20
C LEU A 422 14.32 9.98 8.89
N GLY A 423 14.15 10.65 7.76
CA GLY A 423 14.00 10.02 6.45
C GLY A 423 15.30 9.66 5.77
N THR A 424 16.41 10.31 6.12
CA THR A 424 17.68 10.12 5.44
C THR A 424 18.54 9.07 6.12
N ARG A 425 19.32 8.34 5.32
CA ARG A 425 20.36 7.43 5.82
C ARG A 425 21.72 8.09 6.01
N ALA A 426 21.96 9.23 5.37
CA ALA A 426 23.26 9.91 5.37
C ALA A 426 23.09 11.40 5.01
N GLY A 427 22.24 12.10 5.75
CA GLY A 427 22.08 13.56 5.70
C GLY A 427 23.00 14.28 6.70
N GLY A 428 23.46 13.60 7.75
CA GLY A 428 24.37 14.13 8.78
C GLY A 428 23.66 14.84 9.93
N GLU A 429 22.34 14.78 10.00
CA GLU A 429 21.54 15.37 11.08
C GLU A 429 21.47 14.45 12.30
N VAL A 430 21.66 15.00 13.49
CA VAL A 430 21.40 14.28 14.74
C VAL A 430 20.03 14.71 15.27
N VAL A 431 19.11 13.75 15.38
CA VAL A 431 17.77 13.97 15.90
C VAL A 431 17.67 13.38 17.30
N SER A 432 17.10 14.14 18.23
CA SER A 432 16.81 13.67 19.59
C SER A 432 15.39 13.10 19.68
N ALA A 433 15.20 12.07 20.50
CA ALA A 433 13.94 11.32 20.61
C ALA A 433 12.75 12.16 21.11
N ASP A 434 12.99 13.28 21.77
CA ASP A 434 11.97 14.23 22.24
C ASP A 434 11.41 15.13 21.13
N GLN A 435 12.02 15.11 19.94
CA GLN A 435 11.68 16.00 18.83
C GLN A 435 10.61 15.44 17.89
N TYR A 436 10.15 14.20 18.06
CA TYR A 436 9.22 13.53 17.12
C TYR A 436 8.08 12.73 17.76
#